data_AF-A0AAX1Y8M3-F1
#
_entry.id   AF-A0AAX1Y8M3-F1
#
_cell.length_a   1.000
_cell.length_b   1.000
_cell.length_c   1.000
_cell.angle_alpha   90.00
_cell.angle_beta   90.00
_cell.angle_gamma   90.00
#
_symmetry.space_group_name_H-M   'P 1'
#
loop_
_entity.id
_entity.type
_entity.pdbx_description
1 polymer ?
#
loop_
_entity_poly.entity_id
_entity_poly.type
_entity_poly.pdbx_seq_one_letter_code
_entity_poly.pdbx_strand_id
1 'polypeptide(L)' 'MLKDSTNKACLDTEPTQIEVAETLGVSQAQYARWENGGSNPKDETVERLAEICGVSFDYFKGRDDGLEAIVNL' A
#
# COMPACT_ATOMS: atom_id res chain seq x y z
N MET A 1 1.91 -8.16 -2.12
CA MET A 1 1.76 -7.06 -3.10
C MET A 1 1.88 -5.68 -2.43
N LEU A 2 1.33 -5.48 -1.22
CA LEU A 2 1.39 -4.17 -0.50
C LEU A 2 2.51 -4.05 0.56
N LYS A 3 3.24 -5.14 0.85
CA LYS A 3 4.08 -5.26 2.04
C LYS A 3 5.27 -4.27 2.04
N ASP A 4 5.89 -4.05 0.88
CA ASP A 4 7.04 -3.14 0.74
C ASP A 4 6.64 -1.67 0.57
N SER A 5 5.45 -1.39 0.02
CA SER A 5 4.96 -0.04 -0.25
C SER A 5 4.41 0.63 1.02
N THR A 6 3.64 -0.09 1.83
CA THR A 6 2.91 0.54 2.94
C THR A 6 3.81 1.02 4.09
N ASN A 7 4.91 0.31 4.38
CA ASN A 7 5.87 0.70 5.45
C ASN A 7 6.68 1.96 5.11
N LYS A 8 6.93 2.23 3.82
CA LYS A 8 7.74 3.39 3.41
C LYS A 8 6.93 4.67 3.26
N ALA A 9 5.65 4.53 2.94
CA ALA A 9 4.81 5.63 2.49
C ALA A 9 4.01 6.31 3.60
N CYS A 10 3.51 5.55 4.58
CA CYS A 10 2.32 5.97 5.29
C CYS A 10 2.53 7.00 6.41
N LEU A 11 3.58 6.88 7.23
CA LEU A 11 3.84 7.77 8.38
C LEU A 11 5.34 7.70 8.75
N ASP A 12 5.86 8.69 9.49
CA ASP A 12 7.19 8.65 10.16
C ASP A 12 7.37 7.44 11.14
N THR A 13 6.32 6.61 11.28
CA THR A 13 6.25 5.40 12.10
C THR A 13 5.63 4.26 11.29
N GLU A 14 6.14 3.03 11.41
CA GLU A 14 5.54 1.85 10.76
C GLU A 14 4.14 1.56 11.38
N PRO A 15 3.02 1.76 10.65
CA PRO A 15 1.70 1.44 11.17
C PRO A 15 1.51 -0.07 11.23
N THR A 16 0.83 -0.56 12.27
CA THR A 16 0.54 -1.99 12.37
C THR A 16 -0.53 -2.40 11.36
N GLN A 17 -0.54 -3.69 10.97
CA GLN A 17 -1.58 -4.24 10.08
C GLN A 17 -3.01 -4.02 10.62
N ILE A 18 -3.16 -3.96 11.94
CA ILE A 18 -4.45 -3.74 12.61
C ILE A 18 -4.89 -2.30 12.37
N GLU A 19 -4.02 -1.31 12.61
CA GLU A 19 -4.35 0.11 12.44
C GLU A 19 -4.72 0.44 10.99
N VAL A 20 -3.97 -0.10 10.02
CA VAL A 20 -4.28 0.10 8.60
C VAL A 20 -5.62 -0.56 8.24
N ALA A 21 -5.88 -1.78 8.73
CA ALA A 21 -7.14 -2.47 8.49
C ALA A 21 -8.34 -1.73 9.11
N GLU A 22 -8.18 -1.22 10.34
CA GLU A 22 -9.19 -0.41 11.02
C GLU A 22 -9.49 0.87 10.27
N THR A 23 -8.46 1.58 9.81
CA THR A 23 -8.61 2.82 9.03
C THR A 23 -9.33 2.56 7.70
N LEU A 24 -9.10 1.41 7.08
CA LEU A 24 -9.77 0.99 5.84
C LEU A 24 -11.15 0.38 6.06
N GLY A 25 -11.56 0.14 7.31
CA GLY A 25 -12.82 -0.52 7.64
C GLY A 25 -12.88 -1.98 7.18
N VAL A 26 -11.74 -2.67 7.14
CA VAL A 26 -11.64 -4.09 6.76
C VAL A 26 -11.07 -4.94 7.90
N SER A 27 -11.22 -6.26 7.81
CA SER A 27 -10.60 -7.13 8.80
C SER A 27 -9.07 -7.18 8.63
N GLN A 28 -8.32 -7.30 9.73
CA GLN A 28 -6.87 -7.50 9.71
C GLN A 28 -6.49 -8.70 8.82
N ALA A 29 -7.25 -9.80 8.87
CA ALA A 29 -7.00 -10.98 8.04
C ALA A 29 -7.14 -10.70 6.54
N GLN A 30 -8.10 -9.86 6.15
CA GLN A 30 -8.27 -9.42 4.76
C GLN A 30 -7.09 -8.56 4.32
N TYR A 31 -6.65 -7.63 5.16
CA TYR A 31 -5.47 -6.80 4.89
C TYR A 31 -4.19 -7.65 4.75
N ALA A 32 -3.96 -8.58 5.68
CA ALA A 32 -2.83 -9.51 5.62
C ALA A 32 -2.84 -10.37 4.34
N ARG A 33 -4.02 -10.74 3.80
CA ARG A 33 -4.10 -11.45 2.51
C ARG A 33 -3.63 -10.59 1.34
N TRP A 34 -3.89 -9.28 1.35
CA TRP A 34 -3.40 -8.37 0.31
C TRP A 34 -1.87 -8.19 0.38
N GLU A 35 -1.32 -8.07 1.59
CA GLU A 35 0.12 -8.00 1.79
C GLU A 35 0.83 -9.25 1.27
N ASN A 36 0.28 -10.44 1.58
CA ASN A 36 0.82 -11.73 1.16
C ASN A 36 0.43 -12.13 -0.27
N GLY A 37 -0.30 -11.29 -1.02
CA GLY A 37 -0.68 -11.55 -2.41
C GLY A 37 -1.73 -12.65 -2.61
N GLY A 38 -2.44 -13.05 -1.55
CA GLY A 38 -3.52 -14.03 -1.62
C GLY A 38 -4.82 -13.48 -2.24
N SER A 39 -4.95 -12.15 -2.37
CA SER A 39 -6.06 -11.48 -3.05
C SER A 39 -5.66 -10.03 -3.39
N ASN A 40 -6.38 -9.40 -4.33
CA ASN A 40 -6.17 -7.99 -4.67
C ASN A 40 -7.23 -7.09 -4.00
N PRO A 41 -6.84 -5.96 -3.40
CA PRO A 41 -7.79 -4.94 -2.99
C PRO A 41 -8.49 -4.33 -4.22
N LYS A 42 -9.69 -3.77 -4.02
CA LYS A 42 -10.38 -2.99 -5.04
C LYS A 42 -9.68 -1.65 -5.23
N ASP A 43 -9.88 -1.03 -6.39
CA ASP A 43 -9.27 0.28 -6.68
C ASP A 43 -9.69 1.35 -5.65
N GLU A 44 -10.96 1.43 -5.27
CA GLU A 44 -11.42 2.32 -4.18
C GLU A 44 -10.64 2.13 -2.86
N THR A 45 -10.27 0.89 -2.53
CA THR A 45 -9.49 0.59 -1.34
C THR A 45 -8.04 1.07 -1.48
N VAL A 46 -7.47 0.94 -2.67
CA VAL A 46 -6.12 1.41 -2.98
C VAL A 46 -6.08 2.95 -3.01
N GLU A 47 -7.14 3.61 -3.48
CA GLU A 47 -7.28 5.07 -3.41
C GLU A 47 -7.32 5.55 -1.97
N ARG A 48 -8.12 4.92 -1.10
CA ARG A 48 -8.11 5.25 0.33
C ARG A 48 -6.75 5.03 0.99
N LEU A 49 -6.07 3.93 0.66
CA LEU A 49 -4.70 3.68 1.13
C LEU A 49 -3.73 4.80 0.69
N ALA A 50 -3.81 5.22 -0.57
CA ALA A 50 -3.04 6.32 -1.13
C ALA A 50 -3.31 7.64 -0.39
N GLU A 51 -4.57 7.96 -0.10
CA GLU A 51 -4.96 9.14 0.67
C GLU A 51 -4.44 9.11 2.11
N ILE A 52 -4.62 7.99 2.82
CA ILE A 52 -4.16 7.80 4.22
C ILE A 52 -2.64 7.93 4.30
N CYS A 53 -1.94 7.35 3.33
CA CYS A 53 -0.50 7.33 3.29
C CYS A 53 0.12 8.55 2.59
N GLY A 54 -0.69 9.47 2.05
CA GLY A 54 -0.19 10.63 1.32
C GLY A 54 0.65 10.31 0.07
N VAL A 55 0.45 9.14 -0.53
CA VAL A 55 1.17 8.69 -1.75
C VAL A 55 0.22 8.51 -2.93
N SER A 56 0.76 8.25 -4.12
CA SER A 56 -0.05 8.04 -5.30
C SER A 56 -0.70 6.66 -5.31
N PHE A 57 -1.85 6.54 -5.97
CA PHE A 57 -2.46 5.24 -6.25
C PHE A 57 -1.52 4.29 -7.01
N ASP A 58 -0.73 4.84 -7.95
CA ASP A 58 0.22 4.10 -8.78
C ASP A 58 1.37 3.48 -7.97
N TYR A 59 1.72 4.09 -6.83
CA TYR A 59 2.69 3.55 -5.88
C TYR A 59 2.29 2.16 -5.34
N PHE A 60 1.00 1.96 -5.05
CA PHE A 60 0.49 0.67 -4.56
C PHE A 60 0.20 -0.35 -5.66
N LYS A 61 -0.01 0.10 -6.90
CA LYS A 61 -0.17 -0.79 -8.06
C LYS A 61 1.16 -1.28 -8.63
N GLY A 62 2.29 -0.82 -8.08
CA GLY A 62 3.62 -1.15 -8.61
C GLY A 62 3.85 -0.57 -10.00
N ARG A 63 3.16 0.55 -10.32
CA ARG A 63 3.38 1.36 -11.53
C ARG A 63 4.26 2.58 -11.24
N ASP A 64 4.68 2.72 -9.99
CA ASP A 64 5.78 3.56 -9.53
C ASP A 64 7.02 2.69 -9.24
N ASP A 65 7.19 1.61 -10.02
CA ASP A 65 8.51 1.02 -10.23
C ASP A 65 9.39 2.12 -10.80
N GLY A 66 10.10 2.78 -9.89
CA GLY A 66 10.64 4.09 -10.11
C GLY A 66 11.28 4.32 -11.47
N LEU A 67 11.33 5.60 -11.80
CA LEU A 67 12.40 6.26 -12.55
C LEU A 67 13.85 5.81 -12.21
N GLU A 68 14.08 4.75 -11.41
CA GLU A 68 15.37 4.08 -11.24
C GLU A 68 15.79 3.23 -12.46
N ALA A 69 14.90 2.95 -13.42
CA ALA A 69 15.30 2.31 -14.68
C ALA A 69 15.82 3.28 -15.76
N ILE A 70 15.64 4.60 -15.61
CA ILE A 70 15.92 5.58 -16.69
C ILE A 70 17.24 6.36 -16.50
N VAL A 71 17.85 6.38 -15.31
CA VAL A 71 19.18 6.97 -15.12
C VAL A 71 20.23 5.88 -14.91
N ASN A 72 20.44 5.10 -15.97
CA ASN A 72 21.78 4.59 -16.30
C ASN A 72 22.35 5.52 -17.40
N LEU A 73 22.78 6.72 -17.00
CA LEU A 73 23.60 7.61 -17.83
C LEU A 73 25.04 7.60 -17.32
#